data_AF-A0A3D1AG21-F1
#
_entry.id   AF-A0A3D1AG21-F1
#
_cell.length_a   1.000
_cell.length_b   1.000
_cell.length_c   1.000
_cell.angle_alpha   90.00
_cell.angle_beta   90.00
_cell.angle_gamma   90.00
#
_symmetry.space_group_name_H-M   'P 1'
#
loop_
_entity.id
_entity.type
_entity.pdbx_description
1 polymer ?
#
loop_
_entity_poly.entity_id
_entity_poly.type
_entity_poly.pdbx_seq_one_letter_code
_entity_poly.pdbx_strand_id
1 'polypeptide(L)' 'RLRDWVSRPKANGYQALHLTVMGPDGQWIEIQIRSKRMDEIDEKGFAAHWKYKESN' A
#
# COMPACT_ATOMS: atom_id res chain seq x y z
N ARG A 1 6.72 -7.22 11.84
CA ARG A 1 6.50 -5.78 12.11
C ARG A 1 5.13 -5.39 11.56
N LEU A 2 4.30 -4.72 12.35
CA LEU A 2 2.97 -4.26 11.92
C LEU A 2 3.03 -2.76 11.57
N ARG A 3 2.44 -2.36 10.44
CA ARG A 3 2.12 -0.97 10.14
C ARG A 3 0.67 -0.89 9.70
N ASP A 4 -0.10 -0.11 10.43
CA ASP A 4 -1.52 0.10 10.15
C ASP A 4 -1.71 1.46 9.47
N TRP A 5 -1.80 1.44 8.13
CA TRP A 5 -2.17 2.60 7.34
C TRP A 5 -3.67 2.68 7.06
N VAL A 6 -4.47 1.75 7.59
CA VAL A 6 -5.93 1.83 7.53
C VAL A 6 -6.42 2.84 8.56
N SER A 7 -5.91 2.72 9.80
CA SER A 7 -6.25 3.64 10.90
C SER A 7 -5.53 4.99 10.78
N ARG A 8 -4.34 5.02 10.17
CA ARG A 8 -3.55 6.23 9.93
C ARG A 8 -3.18 6.33 8.44
N PRO A 9 -4.11 6.75 7.57
CA PRO A 9 -3.84 6.88 6.15
C PRO A 9 -2.69 7.85 5.89
N LYS A 10 -1.92 7.59 4.83
CA LYS A 10 -0.93 8.55 4.35
C LYS A 10 -1.62 9.71 3.62
N ALA A 11 -0.94 10.84 3.51
CA ALA A 11 -1.46 12.05 2.86
C ALA A 11 -1.85 11.86 1.39
N ASN A 12 -1.28 10.86 0.71
CA ASN A 12 -1.65 10.48 -0.66
C ASN A 12 -2.92 9.61 -0.74
N GLY A 13 -3.63 9.39 0.37
CA GLY A 13 -4.81 8.53 0.43
C GLY A 13 -4.50 7.04 0.51
N TYR A 14 -3.22 6.66 0.60
CA TYR A 14 -2.81 5.26 0.69
C TYR A 14 -3.28 4.63 2.01
N GLN A 15 -3.96 3.50 1.88
CA GLN A 15 -4.49 2.70 2.98
C GLN A 15 -4.18 1.22 2.75
N ALA A 16 -3.43 0.63 3.67
CA ALA A 16 -3.13 -0.80 3.69
C ALA A 16 -2.66 -1.22 5.10
N LEU A 17 -2.86 -2.48 5.43
CA LEU A 17 -2.25 -3.10 6.60
C LEU A 17 -1.00 -3.85 6.15
N HIS A 18 0.16 -3.50 6.71
CA HIS A 18 1.42 -4.18 6.42
C HIS A 18 1.84 -5.02 7.61
N LEU A 19 2.14 -6.29 7.35
CA LEU A 19 2.59 -7.24 8.36
C LEU A 19 3.82 -7.98 7.84
N THR A 20 4.96 -7.80 8.48
CA THR A 20 6.12 -8.67 8.26
C THR A 20 6.10 -9.83 9.25
N VAL A 21 6.07 -11.06 8.73
CA VAL A 21 6.13 -12.31 9.52
C VAL A 21 7.35 -13.13 9.13
N MET A 22 7.80 -14.01 10.02
CA MET A 22 8.80 -15.02 9.70
C MET A 22 8.06 -16.26 9.18
N GLY A 23 8.40 -16.69 7.98
CA GLY A 23 7.91 -17.91 7.36
C GLY A 23 8.53 -19.16 8.01
N PRO A 24 7.99 -20.34 7.71
CA PRO A 24 8.45 -21.61 8.29
C PRO A 24 9.92 -21.92 7.99
N ASP A 25 10.45 -21.45 6.85
CA ASP A 25 11.84 -21.64 6.43
C ASP A 25 12.79 -20.54 6.95
N GLY A 26 12.36 -19.73 7.92
CA GLY A 26 13.14 -18.59 8.44
C GLY A 26 13.23 -17.38 7.51
N GLN A 27 12.53 -17.41 6.38
CA GLN A 27 12.44 -16.29 5.44
C GLN A 27 11.47 -15.23 5.95
N TRP A 28 11.82 -13.95 5.84
CA TRP A 28 10.90 -12.86 6.17
C TRP A 28 9.93 -12.63 5.02
N ILE A 29 8.63 -12.70 5.32
CA ILE A 29 7.54 -12.48 4.36
C ILE A 29 6.84 -11.18 4.74
N GLU A 30 6.72 -10.27 3.78
CA GLU A 30 5.87 -9.09 3.91
C GLU A 30 4.49 -9.35 3.32
N ILE A 31 3.47 -9.23 4.16
CA ILE A 31 2.07 -9.40 3.82
C ILE A 31 1.42 -8.03 3.82
N GLN A 32 0.76 -7.68 2.72
CA GLN A 32 0.00 -6.44 2.59
C GLN A 32 -1.48 -6.78 2.39
N ILE A 33 -2.33 -6.31 3.30
CA ILE A 33 -3.77 -6.53 3.27
C ILE A 33 -4.45 -5.20 2.95
N ARG A 34 -5.23 -5.18 1.86
CA ARG A 34 -6.02 -4.01 1.43
C ARG A 34 -7.33 -4.48 0.81
N SER A 35 -8.36 -3.63 0.87
CA SER A 35 -9.64 -3.89 0.19
C SER A 35 -9.55 -3.54 -1.29
N LYS A 36 -10.42 -4.10 -2.13
CA LYS A 36 -10.51 -3.73 -3.56
C LYS A 36 -10.71 -2.23 -3.77
N ARG A 37 -11.50 -1.57 -2.91
CA ARG A 37 -11.69 -0.12 -2.95
C ARG A 37 -10.39 0.64 -2.66
N MET A 38 -9.59 0.19 -1.70
CA MET A 38 -8.28 0.80 -1.39
C MET A 38 -7.30 0.60 -2.55
N ASP A 39 -7.33 -0.57 -3.17
CA ASP A 39 -6.54 -0.91 -4.36
C ASP A 39 -6.89 0.02 -5.53
N GLU A 40 -8.18 0.23 -5.81
CA GLU A 40 -8.62 1.17 -6.83
C GLU A 40 -8.20 2.62 -6.55
N ILE A 41 -8.22 3.06 -5.29
CA ILE A 41 -7.79 4.42 -4.91
C ILE A 41 -6.27 4.56 -5.12
N ASP A 42 -5.50 3.52 -4.79
CA ASP A 42 -4.05 3.49 -4.99
C ASP A 42 -3.69 3.47 -6.48
N GLU A 43 -4.39 2.67 -7.29
CA GLU A 43 -4.21 2.63 -8.75
C GLU A 43 -4.66 3.92 -9.44
N LYS A 44 -5.82 4.47 -9.07
CA LYS A 44 -6.32 5.76 -9.60
C LYS A 44 -5.44 6.92 -9.14
N GLY A 45 -4.97 6.89 -7.90
CA GLY A 45 -4.01 7.84 -7.35
C GLY A 45 -2.66 7.77 -8.07
N PHE A 46 -2.20 6.57 -8.42
CA PHE A 46 -1.02 6.36 -9.25
C PHE A 46 -1.21 6.86 -10.69
N ALA A 47 -2.36 6.60 -11.31
CA ALA A 47 -2.70 7.12 -12.64
C ALA A 47 -2.79 8.66 -12.68
N ALA A 48 -3.33 9.27 -11.63
CA ALA A 48 -3.32 10.72 -11.45
C ALA A 48 -1.88 11.26 -11.27
N HIS A 49 -1.02 10.50 -10.59
CA HIS A 49 0.39 10.84 -10.43
C HIS A 49 1.21 10.62 -11.73
N TRP A 50 0.84 9.66 -12.57
CA TRP A 50 1.46 9.42 -13.89
C TRP A 50 1.23 10.60 -14.85
N LYS A 51 0.01 11.15 -14.90
CA LYS A 51 -0.30 12.35 -15.69
C LYS A 51 0.55 13.57 -15.32
N TYR A 52 1.07 13.63 -14.10
CA TYR A 52 1.92 14.74 -13.66
C TYR A 52 3.40 14.54 -14.02
N LYS A 53 3.83 13.32 -14.37
CA LYS A 53 5.21 13.01 -14.76
C LYS A 53 5.48 13.08 -16.26
N GLU A 54 4.44 13.13 -17.10
CA GLU A 54 4.58 13.33 -18.55
C GLU A 54 4.60 14.81 -18.96
N SER A 55 4.69 15.73 -17.98
CA SER A 55 4.73 17.17 -18.21
C SER A 55 6.02 17.80 -17.68
N ASN A 56 7.16 17.16 -17.95
CA ASN A 56 8.48 17.81 -17.85
C ASN A 56 9.39 17.37 -19.00
#